data_AF-A0A2A2KE05-F1
#
_entry.id   AF-A0A2A2KE05-F1
#
_cell.length_a   1.000
_cell.length_b   1.000
_cell.length_c   1.000
_cell.angle_alpha   90.00
_cell.angle_beta   90.00
_cell.angle_gamma   90.00
#
_symmetry.space_group_name_H-M   'P 1'
#
loop_
_entity.id
_entity.type
_entity.pdbx_description
1 polymer ?
#
loop_
_entity_poly.entity_id
_entity_poly.type
_entity_poly.pdbx_seq_one_letter_code
_entity_poly.pdbx_strand_id
1 'polypeptide(L)'
;MDFNMLNQFYYCNNSCPNPTVTCTNSGVLNTRSCNTCNCPLGYAGTTCNTRPADGGQQLTATTSWTSLTVTITGTASISNPGPYSTKTYWIVKPAGYSYVQFQYVSFSSTQTKFSPGCRDFGLELRYLSNQQLANPRVCSDAWNNLSVSSPLATTPIVTYTGTISTTFVLKFRATNTNVTDIKPPSPPFPSLSSNVYKHVHIDIHKYDHVNAHKHDHVNVHKYDHVNAHKYDHIDIYKYDHSM
;
A
#
# COMPACT_ATOMS: atom_id res chain seq x y z
N MET A 1 2.30 -3.51 -11.90
CA MET A 1 1.98 -4.48 -12.97
C MET A 1 1.96 -5.86 -12.32
N ASP A 2 0.93 -6.66 -12.61
CA ASP A 2 0.81 -8.02 -12.08
C ASP A 2 1.61 -8.98 -12.99
N PHE A 3 2.73 -9.50 -12.46
CA PHE A 3 3.59 -10.41 -13.21
C PHE A 3 2.94 -11.76 -13.50
N ASN A 4 2.00 -12.21 -12.66
CA ASN A 4 1.31 -13.47 -12.88
C ASN A 4 0.36 -13.35 -14.08
N MET A 5 -0.41 -12.27 -14.11
CA MET A 5 -1.30 -11.96 -15.24
C MET A 5 -0.51 -11.84 -16.55
N LEU A 6 0.67 -11.20 -16.51
CA LEU A 6 1.57 -11.11 -17.66
C LEU A 6 2.07 -12.48 -18.12
N ASN A 7 2.58 -13.30 -17.19
CA ASN A 7 3.08 -14.63 -17.50
C ASN A 7 2.00 -15.54 -18.10
N GLN A 8 0.75 -15.40 -17.63
CA GLN A 8 -0.38 -16.14 -18.18
C GLN A 8 -0.72 -15.67 -19.60
N PHE A 9 -0.81 -14.35 -19.82
CA PHE A 9 -1.18 -13.77 -21.11
C PHE A 9 -0.16 -14.11 -22.21
N TYR A 10 1.13 -14.10 -21.88
CA TYR A 10 2.22 -14.42 -22.81
C TYR A 10 2.66 -15.88 -22.78
N TYR A 11 1.90 -16.76 -22.11
CA TYR A 11 2.18 -18.20 -22.01
C TYR A 11 3.58 -18.54 -21.46
N CYS A 12 4.18 -17.65 -20.66
CA CYS A 12 5.49 -17.88 -20.06
C CYS A 12 5.51 -19.09 -19.11
N ASN A 13 4.35 -19.48 -18.59
CA ASN A 13 4.21 -20.69 -17.75
C ASN A 13 4.54 -21.97 -18.53
N ASN A 14 4.37 -21.98 -19.86
CA ASN A 14 4.68 -23.14 -20.70
C ASN A 14 6.19 -23.41 -20.79
N SER A 15 7.03 -22.42 -20.43
CA SER A 15 8.48 -22.58 -20.34
C SER A 15 8.92 -23.52 -19.22
N CYS A 16 8.03 -23.83 -18.28
CA CYS A 16 8.31 -24.74 -17.17
C CYS A 16 7.38 -25.96 -17.22
N PRO A 17 7.57 -26.90 -18.16
CA PRO A 17 6.69 -28.05 -18.31
C PRO A 17 6.80 -29.06 -17.15
N ASN A 18 7.95 -29.10 -16.46
CA ASN A 18 8.21 -30.01 -15.35
C ASN A 18 8.82 -29.24 -14.16
N PRO A 19 8.02 -28.43 -13.44
CA PRO A 19 8.52 -27.69 -12.28
C PRO A 19 8.86 -28.65 -11.14
N THR A 20 10.00 -28.43 -10.48
CA THR A 20 10.45 -29.24 -9.33
C THR A 20 10.02 -28.66 -7.99
N VAL A 21 9.32 -27.53 -8.00
CA VAL A 21 8.90 -26.80 -6.80
C VAL A 21 7.43 -26.41 -6.86
N THR A 22 6.78 -26.45 -5.70
CA THR A 22 5.41 -25.97 -5.52
C THR A 22 5.44 -24.71 -4.67
N CYS A 23 4.94 -23.60 -5.22
CA CYS A 23 4.88 -22.33 -4.51
C CYS A 23 3.75 -22.33 -3.48
N THR A 24 4.02 -21.77 -2.31
CA THR A 24 3.06 -21.58 -1.22
C THR A 24 2.75 -20.10 -1.04
N ASN A 25 1.81 -19.76 -0.16
CA ASN A 25 1.46 -18.38 0.18
C ASN A 25 1.20 -17.50 -1.06
N SER A 26 0.47 -18.03 -2.05
CA SER A 26 0.18 -17.38 -3.33
C SER A 26 1.41 -16.96 -4.16
N GLY A 27 2.58 -17.54 -3.91
CA GLY A 27 3.76 -17.39 -4.77
C GLY A 27 3.53 -17.97 -6.16
N VAL A 28 4.25 -17.43 -7.13
CA VAL A 28 4.14 -17.80 -8.54
C VAL A 28 5.46 -18.39 -8.99
N LEU A 29 5.42 -19.46 -9.78
CA LEU A 29 6.63 -20.09 -10.29
C LEU A 29 7.46 -19.06 -11.06
N ASN A 30 8.76 -19.05 -10.80
CA ASN A 30 9.67 -18.24 -11.60
C ASN A 30 9.86 -18.90 -12.96
N THR A 31 9.24 -18.31 -13.99
CA THR A 31 9.24 -18.83 -15.36
C THR A 31 10.60 -18.76 -16.07
N ARG A 32 11.61 -18.11 -15.46
CA ARG A 32 12.98 -18.07 -15.98
C ARG A 32 13.85 -19.22 -15.48
N SER A 33 13.59 -19.72 -14.27
CA SER A 33 14.42 -20.74 -13.62
C SER A 33 13.70 -22.07 -13.35
N CYS A 34 12.37 -22.06 -13.31
CA CYS A 34 11.49 -23.23 -13.11
C CYS A 34 11.71 -24.05 -11.82
N ASN A 35 12.59 -23.59 -10.94
CA ASN A 35 13.02 -24.28 -9.71
C ASN A 35 12.96 -23.39 -8.46
N THR A 36 12.40 -22.19 -8.58
CA THR A 36 12.15 -21.28 -7.46
C THR A 36 10.88 -20.46 -7.72
N CYS A 37 10.35 -19.85 -6.68
CA CYS A 37 9.14 -19.06 -6.72
C CYS A 37 9.44 -17.56 -6.58
N ASN A 38 8.67 -16.74 -7.27
CA ASN A 38 8.55 -15.32 -7.01
C ASN A 38 7.58 -15.13 -5.84
N CYS A 39 8.09 -14.68 -4.70
CA CYS A 39 7.34 -14.62 -3.46
C CYS A 39 6.62 -13.28 -3.26
N PRO A 40 5.38 -13.31 -2.76
CA PRO A 40 4.72 -12.08 -2.34
C PRO A 40 5.48 -11.43 -1.19
N LEU A 41 5.27 -10.13 -1.02
CA LEU A 41 5.92 -9.35 0.02
C LEU A 41 5.65 -9.96 1.40
N GLY A 42 6.70 -10.11 2.22
CA GLY A 42 6.62 -10.77 3.53
C GLY A 42 6.87 -12.28 3.50
N TYR A 43 7.13 -12.88 2.34
CA TYR A 43 7.53 -14.28 2.18
C TYR A 43 8.83 -14.39 1.39
N ALA A 44 9.58 -15.47 1.63
CA ALA A 44 10.87 -15.75 1.01
C ALA A 44 11.10 -17.27 0.87
N GLY A 45 12.29 -17.61 0.36
CA GLY A 45 12.71 -18.98 0.13
C GLY A 45 12.20 -19.54 -1.20
N THR A 46 12.72 -20.71 -1.57
CA THR A 46 12.46 -21.34 -2.87
C THR A 46 10.98 -21.59 -3.15
N THR A 47 10.18 -21.84 -2.10
CA THR A 47 8.75 -22.14 -2.20
C THR A 47 7.86 -21.09 -1.53
N CYS A 48 8.41 -19.94 -1.14
CA CYS A 48 7.69 -18.87 -0.42
C CYS A 48 7.13 -19.28 0.95
N ASN A 49 7.75 -20.27 1.59
CA ASN A 49 7.35 -20.80 2.88
C ASN A 49 8.21 -20.30 4.05
N THR A 50 9.19 -19.43 3.80
CA THR A 50 10.04 -18.86 4.86
C THR A 50 9.82 -17.36 5.00
N ARG A 51 10.21 -16.82 6.16
CA ARG A 51 10.21 -15.37 6.41
C ARG A 51 11.45 -14.75 5.76
N PRO A 52 11.36 -13.55 5.16
CA PRO A 52 12.53 -12.79 4.74
C PRO A 52 13.54 -12.60 5.87
N ALA A 53 14.83 -12.65 5.53
CA ALA A 53 15.93 -12.38 6.45
C ALA A 53 16.23 -10.88 6.55
N ASP A 54 15.24 -10.09 6.97
CA ASP A 54 15.27 -8.61 6.96
C ASP A 54 15.27 -8.00 8.39
N GLY A 55 15.71 -8.78 9.37
CA GLY A 55 15.82 -8.35 10.77
C GLY A 55 14.50 -8.32 11.54
N GLY A 56 13.40 -8.80 10.95
CA GLY A 56 12.17 -9.07 11.68
C GLY A 56 12.12 -10.48 12.28
N GLN A 57 11.01 -10.83 12.95
CA GLN A 57 10.89 -12.04 13.78
C GLN A 57 9.54 -12.75 13.59
N GLN A 58 9.49 -14.01 14.02
CA GLN A 58 8.23 -14.75 14.14
C GLN A 58 7.79 -14.76 15.61
N LEU A 59 6.54 -14.41 15.86
CA LEU A 59 5.90 -14.42 17.17
C LEU A 59 4.61 -15.23 17.10
N THR A 60 4.17 -15.78 18.22
CA THR A 60 2.88 -16.49 18.31
C THR A 60 1.91 -15.66 19.13
N ALA A 61 0.68 -15.47 18.62
CA ALA A 61 -0.35 -14.74 19.33
C ALA A 61 -0.83 -15.50 20.58
N THR A 62 -1.14 -14.76 21.64
CA THR A 62 -1.81 -15.27 22.85
C THR A 62 -3.17 -14.59 23.00
N THR A 63 -3.99 -15.02 23.95
CA THR A 63 -5.28 -14.36 24.23
C THR A 63 -5.13 -12.94 24.79
N SER A 64 -3.99 -12.67 25.44
CA SER A 64 -3.64 -11.35 25.96
C SER A 64 -3.10 -10.44 24.86
N TRP A 65 -3.45 -9.16 24.94
CA TRP A 65 -2.87 -8.15 24.05
C TRP A 65 -1.35 -8.09 24.23
N THR A 66 -0.63 -8.33 23.15
CA THR A 66 0.82 -8.23 23.07
C THR A 66 1.19 -7.06 22.18
N SER A 67 1.98 -6.11 22.68
CA SER A 67 2.47 -4.97 21.89
C SER A 67 3.66 -5.37 21.02
N LEU A 68 3.66 -4.88 19.79
CA LEU A 68 4.74 -4.99 18.81
C LEU A 68 5.17 -3.59 18.39
N THR A 69 6.43 -3.26 18.65
CA THR A 69 7.07 -2.03 18.16
C THR A 69 8.03 -2.36 17.05
N VAL A 70 7.82 -1.78 15.87
CA VAL A 70 8.66 -1.98 14.69
C VAL A 70 9.28 -0.66 14.29
N THR A 71 10.59 -0.55 14.46
CA THR A 71 11.39 0.58 13.95
C THR A 71 12.23 0.13 12.77
N ILE A 72 12.18 0.89 11.69
CA ILE A 72 12.95 0.66 10.47
C ILE A 72 13.47 1.99 9.90
N THR A 73 14.70 1.96 9.41
CA THR A 73 15.37 3.12 8.80
C THR A 73 15.70 2.80 7.35
N GLY A 74 15.30 3.69 6.45
CA GLY A 74 15.67 3.63 5.04
C GLY A 74 17.16 3.93 4.89
N THR A 75 17.82 3.27 3.94
CA THR A 75 19.26 3.47 3.69
C THR A 75 19.54 4.58 2.67
N ALA A 76 18.50 5.16 2.07
CA ALA A 76 18.64 6.19 1.06
C ALA A 76 18.29 7.60 1.60
N SER A 77 18.36 8.61 0.73
CA SER A 77 17.99 9.99 1.08
C SER A 77 16.76 10.45 0.29
N ILE A 78 16.09 11.51 0.76
CA ILE A 78 14.97 12.12 0.02
C ILE A 78 15.42 12.62 -1.37
N SER A 79 16.66 13.10 -1.49
CA SER A 79 17.24 13.58 -2.75
C SER A 79 17.64 12.47 -3.71
N ASN A 80 17.86 11.25 -3.21
CA ASN A 80 18.22 10.09 -4.01
C ASN A 80 17.53 8.85 -3.44
N PRO A 81 16.23 8.65 -3.76
CA PRO A 81 15.48 7.52 -3.25
C PRO A 81 16.05 6.21 -3.81
N GLY A 82 16.65 5.42 -2.92
CA GLY A 82 17.17 4.09 -3.20
C GLY A 82 16.12 3.00 -3.02
N PRO A 83 16.50 1.71 -3.04
CA PRO A 83 15.58 0.61 -2.81
C PRO A 83 14.99 0.68 -1.40
N TYR A 84 13.78 0.13 -1.23
CA TYR A 84 13.17 0.02 0.08
C TYR A 84 13.96 -0.94 0.97
N SER A 85 14.22 -0.51 2.20
CA SER A 85 14.46 -1.44 3.31
C SER A 85 13.13 -2.01 3.76
N THR A 86 13.09 -3.30 4.09
CA THR A 86 11.92 -3.94 4.71
C THR A 86 12.27 -4.52 6.08
N LYS A 87 11.26 -4.71 6.93
CA LYS A 87 11.35 -5.48 8.16
C LYS A 87 10.04 -6.22 8.38
N THR A 88 10.12 -7.55 8.36
CA THR A 88 8.96 -8.43 8.29
C THR A 88 8.78 -9.21 9.59
N TYR A 89 7.62 -9.04 10.23
CA TYR A 89 7.21 -9.90 11.35
C TYR A 89 6.16 -10.90 10.89
N TRP A 90 6.25 -12.13 11.39
CA TRP A 90 5.22 -13.16 11.21
C TRP A 90 4.49 -13.39 12.52
N ILE A 91 3.18 -13.17 12.53
CA ILE A 91 2.34 -13.46 13.70
C ILE A 91 1.56 -14.74 13.43
N VAL A 92 1.92 -15.79 14.16
CA VAL A 92 1.33 -17.12 14.05
C VAL A 92 0.05 -17.18 14.89
N LYS A 93 -1.02 -17.68 14.28
CA LYS A 93 -2.28 -17.96 14.95
C LYS A 93 -2.17 -19.27 15.73
N PRO A 94 -2.38 -19.28 17.05
CA PRO A 94 -2.38 -20.51 17.83
C PRO A 94 -3.55 -21.43 17.45
N ALA A 95 -3.38 -22.74 17.65
CA ALA A 95 -4.44 -23.72 17.47
C ALA A 95 -5.63 -23.42 18.41
N GLY A 96 -6.85 -23.74 17.97
CA GLY A 96 -8.09 -23.46 18.72
C GLY A 96 -8.65 -22.05 18.56
N TYR A 97 -8.02 -21.20 17.76
CA TYR A 97 -8.49 -19.84 17.46
C TYR A 97 -8.77 -19.62 15.97
N SER A 98 -9.85 -18.88 15.69
CA SER A 98 -10.25 -18.55 14.33
C SER A 98 -9.45 -17.38 13.74
N TYR A 99 -9.02 -16.43 14.56
CA TYR A 99 -8.36 -15.20 14.10
C TYR A 99 -7.18 -14.77 14.98
N VAL A 100 -6.31 -13.94 14.40
CA VAL A 100 -5.48 -12.99 15.14
C VAL A 100 -6.07 -11.59 14.92
N GLN A 101 -6.47 -10.93 16.00
CA GLN A 101 -6.90 -9.54 15.98
C GLN A 101 -5.68 -8.64 16.14
N PHE A 102 -5.59 -7.62 15.30
CA PHE A 102 -4.60 -6.56 15.34
C PHE A 102 -5.30 -5.23 15.64
N GLN A 103 -4.66 -4.36 16.42
CA GLN A 103 -5.06 -2.96 16.55
C GLN A 103 -3.84 -2.07 16.32
N TYR A 104 -4.00 -1.07 15.46
CA TYR A 104 -2.99 -0.03 15.26
C TYR A 104 -2.98 0.88 16.48
N VAL A 105 -1.81 1.10 17.08
CA VAL A 105 -1.68 1.89 18.31
C VAL A 105 -1.13 3.27 17.99
N SER A 106 0.02 3.33 17.32
CA SER A 106 0.63 4.60 16.95
C SER A 106 1.59 4.46 15.78
N PHE A 107 1.84 5.61 15.15
CA PHE A 107 2.84 5.80 14.12
C PHE A 107 3.67 7.04 14.45
N SER A 108 4.98 6.97 14.23
CA SER A 108 5.90 8.09 14.41
C SER A 108 6.94 8.14 13.30
N SER A 109 7.16 9.32 12.74
CA SER A 109 8.23 9.60 11.78
C SER A 109 8.59 11.09 11.81
N THR A 110 9.71 11.45 11.18
CA THR A 110 10.11 12.85 10.99
C THR A 110 9.35 13.54 9.85
N GLN A 111 8.52 12.83 9.09
CA GLN A 111 7.83 13.34 7.91
C GLN A 111 6.36 13.66 8.22
N THR A 112 5.90 14.82 7.75
CA THR A 112 4.54 15.36 8.00
C THR A 112 3.63 15.27 6.78
N LYS A 113 4.15 14.83 5.63
CA LYS A 113 3.40 14.67 4.36
C LYS A 113 3.53 13.25 3.85
N PHE A 114 2.42 12.66 3.39
CA PHE A 114 2.39 11.27 2.96
C PHE A 114 2.08 11.18 1.47
N SER A 115 2.91 10.44 0.73
CA SER A 115 2.66 10.16 -0.68
C SER A 115 1.40 9.30 -0.84
N PRO A 116 0.60 9.50 -1.91
CA PRO A 116 -0.54 8.65 -2.22
C PRO A 116 -0.20 7.16 -2.16
N GLY A 117 -1.06 6.38 -1.51
CA GLY A 117 -0.85 4.94 -1.33
C GLY A 117 0.32 4.57 -0.41
N CYS A 118 0.82 5.49 0.40
CA CYS A 118 1.96 5.28 1.30
C CYS A 118 3.21 4.80 0.54
N ARG A 119 3.51 5.43 -0.60
CA ARG A 119 4.61 4.98 -1.46
C ARG A 119 5.95 4.97 -0.74
N ASP A 120 6.32 6.04 -0.03
CA ASP A 120 7.73 6.23 0.38
C ASP A 120 8.10 5.45 1.66
N PHE A 121 7.12 5.19 2.52
CA PHE A 121 7.23 4.33 3.69
C PHE A 121 5.84 3.89 4.13
N GLY A 122 5.77 2.81 4.89
CA GLY A 122 4.52 2.33 5.43
C GLY A 122 4.62 0.98 6.11
N LEU A 123 3.47 0.55 6.61
CA LEU A 123 3.25 -0.77 7.13
C LEU A 123 2.09 -1.42 6.38
N GLU A 124 2.27 -2.65 5.94
CA GLU A 124 1.23 -3.48 5.35
C GLU A 124 1.02 -4.73 6.23
N LEU A 125 -0.16 -4.82 6.83
CA LEU A 125 -0.60 -6.02 7.54
C LEU A 125 -1.32 -6.92 6.53
N ARG A 126 -0.74 -8.08 6.19
CA ARG A 126 -1.20 -8.97 5.11
C ARG A 126 -2.15 -10.04 5.62
N TYR A 127 -3.41 -9.67 5.81
CA TYR A 127 -4.50 -10.52 6.34
C TYR A 127 -5.45 -11.11 5.27
N LEU A 128 -5.34 -10.71 4.00
CA LEU A 128 -6.14 -11.32 2.92
C LEU A 128 -5.64 -12.72 2.61
N SER A 129 -6.53 -13.65 2.21
CA SER A 129 -6.14 -15.03 1.88
C SER A 129 -5.24 -15.12 0.65
N ASN A 130 -5.59 -14.38 -0.41
CA ASN A 130 -4.75 -14.26 -1.59
C ASN A 130 -3.63 -13.25 -1.33
N GLN A 131 -2.41 -13.75 -1.14
CA GLN A 131 -1.24 -12.93 -0.85
C GLN A 131 -0.71 -12.17 -2.07
N GLN A 132 -1.25 -12.35 -3.27
CA GLN A 132 -0.93 -11.49 -4.42
C GLN A 132 -1.63 -10.13 -4.32
N LEU A 133 -2.72 -10.03 -3.54
CA LEU A 133 -3.46 -8.79 -3.35
C LEU A 133 -2.73 -7.89 -2.34
N ALA A 134 -2.70 -6.59 -2.65
CA ALA A 134 -2.21 -5.60 -1.71
C ALA A 134 -3.27 -5.31 -0.64
N ASN A 135 -2.83 -5.29 0.61
CA ASN A 135 -3.62 -4.83 1.74
C ASN A 135 -3.50 -3.31 1.88
N PRO A 136 -4.38 -2.68 2.67
CA PRO A 136 -4.23 -1.27 2.99
C PRO A 136 -2.86 -1.01 3.63
N ARG A 137 -2.15 -0.02 3.08
CA ARG A 137 -0.86 0.44 3.59
C ARG A 137 -1.08 1.61 4.56
N VAL A 138 -0.42 1.53 5.70
CA VAL A 138 -0.53 2.48 6.82
C VAL A 138 0.74 3.31 6.89
N CYS A 139 0.61 4.63 6.79
CA CYS A 139 1.74 5.56 6.93
C CYS A 139 1.40 6.79 7.75
N SER A 140 0.24 6.82 8.42
CA SER A 140 -0.18 7.92 9.28
C SER A 140 -0.97 7.43 10.48
N ASP A 141 -1.14 8.32 11.45
CA ASP A 141 -1.90 8.13 12.69
C ASP A 141 -3.42 8.05 12.48
N ALA A 142 -3.93 8.36 11.28
CA ALA A 142 -5.34 8.20 10.92
C ALA A 142 -5.87 6.76 11.03
N TRP A 143 -4.99 5.80 11.27
CA TRP A 143 -5.32 4.39 11.50
C TRP A 143 -5.37 4.01 12.97
N ASN A 144 -4.92 4.88 13.89
CA ASN A 144 -4.85 4.59 15.30
C ASN A 144 -6.23 4.16 15.84
N ASN A 145 -6.22 3.15 16.71
CA ASN A 145 -7.37 2.47 17.30
C ASN A 145 -8.21 1.62 16.34
N LEU A 146 -7.98 1.67 15.02
CA LEU A 146 -8.62 0.74 14.10
C LEU A 146 -8.07 -0.67 14.29
N SER A 147 -8.97 -1.64 14.19
CA SER A 147 -8.69 -3.06 14.36
C SER A 147 -8.99 -3.84 13.09
N VAL A 148 -8.24 -4.91 12.87
CA VAL A 148 -8.51 -5.88 11.80
C VAL A 148 -8.14 -7.28 12.24
N SER A 149 -8.91 -8.26 11.79
CA SER A 149 -8.73 -9.66 12.14
C SER A 149 -8.22 -10.44 10.94
N SER A 150 -7.16 -11.21 11.16
CA SER A 150 -6.60 -12.11 10.15
C SER A 150 -7.06 -13.54 10.42
N PRO A 151 -7.68 -14.22 9.44
CA PRO A 151 -8.02 -15.64 9.54
C PRO A 151 -6.82 -16.56 9.27
N LEU A 152 -5.68 -16.01 8.85
CA LEU A 152 -4.53 -16.78 8.37
C LEU A 152 -3.86 -17.56 9.50
N ALA A 153 -3.23 -18.68 9.15
CA ALA A 153 -2.36 -19.41 10.08
C ALA A 153 -1.12 -18.59 10.47
N THR A 154 -0.60 -17.80 9.53
CA THR A 154 0.49 -16.85 9.77
C THR A 154 0.17 -15.56 9.04
N THR A 155 0.25 -14.44 9.75
CA THR A 155 -0.02 -13.11 9.22
C THR A 155 1.28 -12.31 9.14
N PRO A 156 1.77 -11.98 7.94
CA PRO A 156 2.89 -11.08 7.78
C PRO A 156 2.52 -9.63 8.11
N ILE A 157 3.41 -8.96 8.84
CA ILE A 157 3.44 -7.52 9.01
C ILE A 157 4.71 -7.05 8.32
N VAL A 158 4.57 -6.30 7.24
CA VAL A 158 5.71 -5.78 6.48
C VAL A 158 5.80 -4.28 6.67
N THR A 159 6.86 -3.83 7.33
CA THR A 159 7.23 -2.42 7.34
C THR A 159 8.26 -2.15 6.26
N TYR A 160 8.17 -0.99 5.61
CA TYR A 160 9.11 -0.58 4.57
C TYR A 160 9.36 0.93 4.61
N THR A 161 10.55 1.34 4.19
CA THR A 161 10.94 2.74 4.06
C THR A 161 12.11 2.88 3.09
N GLY A 162 12.09 3.91 2.25
CA GLY A 162 13.23 4.23 1.37
C GLY A 162 14.27 5.12 2.04
N THR A 163 13.84 6.10 2.86
CA THR A 163 14.66 7.30 3.11
C THR A 163 14.74 7.76 4.56
N ILE A 164 13.78 7.38 5.41
CA ILE A 164 13.67 7.92 6.78
C ILE A 164 13.51 6.80 7.81
N SER A 165 13.74 7.15 9.07
CA SER A 165 13.36 6.29 10.21
C SER A 165 11.87 6.45 10.50
N THR A 166 11.19 5.31 10.63
CA THR A 166 9.77 5.22 10.97
C THR A 166 9.58 4.19 12.08
N THR A 167 8.64 4.46 12.98
CA THR A 167 8.25 3.54 14.05
C THR A 167 6.74 3.31 14.01
N PHE A 168 6.35 2.03 14.00
CA PHE A 168 4.96 1.58 14.07
C PHE A 168 4.75 0.79 15.35
N VAL A 169 3.66 1.06 16.05
CA VAL A 169 3.24 0.27 17.21
C VAL A 169 1.89 -0.35 16.89
N LEU A 170 1.82 -1.68 17.00
CA LEU A 170 0.59 -2.45 16.94
C LEU A 170 0.47 -3.24 18.23
N LYS A 171 -0.73 -3.74 18.49
CA LYS A 171 -0.91 -4.85 19.40
C LYS A 171 -1.72 -5.94 18.74
N PHE A 172 -1.47 -7.18 19.15
CA PHE A 172 -2.14 -8.35 18.59
C PHE A 172 -2.55 -9.32 19.68
N ARG A 173 -3.59 -10.10 19.41
CA ARG A 173 -4.04 -11.24 20.23
C ARG A 173 -4.79 -12.27 19.40
N ALA A 174 -4.79 -13.51 19.85
CA ALA A 174 -5.64 -14.56 19.32
C ALA A 174 -7.09 -14.37 19.78
N THR A 175 -8.05 -14.61 18.90
CA THR A 175 -9.48 -14.47 19.20
C THR A 175 -10.34 -15.38 18.32
N ASN A 176 -11.56 -15.62 18.73
CA ASN A 176 -12.60 -16.28 17.92
C ASN A 176 -13.60 -15.29 17.31
N THR A 177 -13.51 -14.00 17.67
CA THR A 177 -14.33 -12.94 17.11
C THR A 177 -13.65 -12.29 15.92
N ASN A 178 -14.42 -12.04 14.86
CA ASN A 178 -13.94 -11.26 13.72
C ASN A 178 -14.26 -9.77 13.96
N VAL A 179 -13.24 -8.93 13.89
CA VAL A 179 -13.35 -7.47 13.95
C VAL A 179 -12.56 -6.90 12.79
N THR A 180 -13.22 -6.13 11.92
CA THR A 180 -12.58 -5.37 10.85
C THR A 180 -13.22 -4.00 10.81
N ASP A 181 -12.50 -3.01 11.33
CA ASP A 181 -12.91 -1.63 11.25
C ASP A 181 -12.63 -1.12 9.83
N ILE A 182 -13.64 -0.52 9.23
CA ILE A 182 -13.49 0.18 7.96
C ILE A 182 -12.89 1.54 8.31
N LYS A 183 -11.71 1.86 7.76
CA LYS A 183 -11.21 3.23 7.84
C LYS A 183 -12.30 4.13 7.24
N PRO A 184 -12.84 5.12 7.99
CA PRO A 184 -13.82 6.03 7.43
C PRO A 184 -13.29 6.58 6.10
N PRO A 185 -14.13 6.68 5.05
CA PRO A 185 -13.72 7.37 3.84
C PRO A 185 -13.08 8.68 4.27
N SER A 186 -11.92 9.01 3.68
CA SER A 186 -11.37 10.35 3.86
C SER A 186 -12.53 11.33 3.67
N PRO A 187 -12.73 12.31 4.57
CA PRO A 187 -13.70 13.37 4.34
C PRO A 187 -13.57 13.81 2.87
N PRO A 188 -14.67 14.10 2.15
CA PRO A 188 -14.57 14.65 0.81
C PRO A 188 -13.49 15.72 0.86
N PHE A 189 -12.46 15.56 0.02
CA PHE A 189 -11.31 16.44 0.02
C PHE A 189 -11.86 17.87 0.11
N PRO A 190 -11.45 18.71 1.08
CA PRO A 190 -11.84 20.11 1.04
C PRO A 190 -11.47 20.62 -0.35
N SER A 191 -12.46 21.21 -1.03
CA SER A 191 -12.38 21.62 -2.43
C SER A 191 -10.99 22.18 -2.72
N LEU A 192 -10.22 21.48 -3.56
CA LEU A 192 -8.93 22.02 -3.99
C LEU A 192 -9.24 23.26 -4.82
N SER A 193 -9.02 24.44 -4.24
CA SER A 193 -8.95 25.67 -5.02
C SER A 193 -7.53 25.81 -5.54
N SER A 194 -7.37 25.74 -6.86
CA SER A 194 -6.13 26.12 -7.51
C SER A 194 -6.21 27.61 -7.86
N ASN A 195 -5.39 28.44 -7.22
CA ASN A 195 -5.11 29.79 -7.71
C ASN A 195 -3.82 29.73 -8.52
N VAL A 196 -3.94 29.69 -9.84
CA VAL A 196 -2.79 29.64 -10.76
C VAL A 196 -2.53 31.03 -11.30
N TYR A 197 -1.32 31.55 -11.11
CA TYR A 197 -0.90 32.85 -11.64
C TYR A 197 0.21 32.66 -12.69
N LYS A 198 -0.07 33.13 -13.92
CA LYS A 198 0.84 33.32 -15.08
C LYS A 198 1.62 32.10 -15.58
N HIS A 199 1.12 31.44 -16.62
CA HIS A 199 1.82 30.51 -17.53
C HIS A 199 1.18 30.62 -18.94
N VAL A 200 1.92 30.35 -20.02
CA VAL A 200 1.45 30.52 -21.42
C VAL A 200 0.47 29.42 -21.85
N HIS A 201 0.60 28.21 -21.29
CA HIS A 201 -0.34 27.10 -21.49
C HIS A 201 -0.45 26.33 -20.16
N ILE A 202 -1.67 26.01 -19.74
CA ILE A 202 -1.91 25.22 -18.52
C ILE A 202 -2.97 24.16 -18.82
N ASP A 203 -2.66 22.91 -18.47
CA ASP A 203 -3.62 21.80 -18.43
C ASP A 203 -3.99 21.50 -16.98
N ILE A 204 -5.28 21.66 -16.64
CA ILE A 204 -5.82 21.42 -15.30
C ILE A 204 -6.72 20.18 -15.31
N HIS A 205 -6.38 19.18 -14.49
CA HIS A 205 -7.14 17.93 -14.39
C HIS A 205 -7.70 17.72 -12.97
N LYS A 206 -9.03 17.59 -12.86
CA LYS A 206 -9.81 17.20 -11.65
C LYS A 206 -9.72 18.19 -10.47
N TYR A 207 -10.51 19.27 -10.53
CA TYR A 207 -10.67 20.25 -9.44
C TYR A 207 -12.13 20.74 -9.36
N ASP A 208 -12.65 20.94 -8.15
CA ASP A 208 -14.05 21.38 -7.97
C ASP A 208 -14.23 22.87 -8.33
N HIS A 209 -13.24 23.71 -8.00
CA HIS A 209 -13.22 25.14 -8.32
C HIS A 209 -11.88 25.58 -8.90
N VAL A 210 -11.91 26.14 -10.11
CA VAL A 210 -10.72 26.67 -10.81
C VAL A 210 -10.84 28.17 -10.98
N ASN A 211 -9.84 28.94 -10.52
CA ASN A 211 -9.77 30.38 -10.70
C ASN A 211 -8.48 30.75 -11.47
N ALA A 212 -8.63 31.10 -12.75
CA ALA A 212 -7.52 31.37 -13.67
C ALA A 212 -7.46 32.88 -14.01
N HIS A 213 -6.30 33.51 -13.83
CA HIS A 213 -6.11 34.95 -14.03
C HIS A 213 -4.95 35.25 -14.99
N LYS A 214 -5.26 35.86 -16.16
CA LYS A 214 -4.33 36.30 -17.22
C LYS A 214 -3.52 35.17 -17.89
N HIS A 215 -4.13 34.51 -18.89
CA HIS A 215 -3.49 33.46 -19.70
C HIS A 215 -3.94 33.51 -21.16
N ASP A 216 -3.08 33.14 -22.10
CA ASP A 216 -3.40 33.14 -23.54
C ASP A 216 -4.27 31.91 -23.90
N HIS A 217 -3.92 30.73 -23.38
CA HIS A 217 -4.65 29.47 -23.56
C HIS A 217 -4.75 28.64 -22.26
N VAL A 218 -5.96 28.17 -21.93
CA VAL A 218 -6.23 27.32 -20.75
C VAL A 218 -7.15 26.14 -21.14
N ASN A 219 -6.71 24.92 -20.81
CA ASN A 219 -7.52 23.71 -20.94
C ASN A 219 -7.92 23.19 -19.56
N VAL A 220 -9.22 23.03 -19.33
CA VAL A 220 -9.75 22.51 -18.05
C VAL A 220 -10.55 21.24 -18.29
N HIS A 221 -10.19 20.17 -17.57
CA HIS A 221 -10.82 18.87 -17.66
C HIS A 221 -11.41 18.43 -16.30
N LYS A 222 -12.72 18.17 -16.28
CA LYS A 222 -13.51 17.67 -15.14
C LYS A 222 -13.52 18.64 -13.92
N TYR A 223 -14.60 19.42 -13.82
CA TYR A 223 -14.77 20.53 -12.88
C TYR A 223 -16.25 20.75 -12.49
N ASP A 224 -16.51 21.40 -11.36
CA ASP A 224 -17.87 21.80 -10.94
C ASP A 224 -18.15 23.28 -11.29
N HIS A 225 -17.21 24.19 -11.00
CA HIS A 225 -17.29 25.60 -11.40
C HIS A 225 -15.94 26.17 -11.87
N VAL A 226 -15.95 26.97 -12.93
CA VAL A 226 -14.76 27.67 -13.47
C VAL A 226 -15.01 29.17 -13.48
N ASN A 227 -14.07 29.95 -12.94
CA ASN A 227 -14.10 31.42 -13.02
C ASN A 227 -12.80 31.89 -13.69
N ALA A 228 -12.91 32.50 -14.87
CA ALA A 228 -11.77 32.91 -15.69
C ALA A 228 -11.83 34.41 -15.98
N HIS A 229 -10.72 35.13 -15.78
CA HIS A 229 -10.64 36.57 -15.98
C HIS A 229 -9.46 36.94 -16.89
N LYS A 230 -9.78 37.51 -18.07
CA LYS A 230 -8.87 37.93 -19.17
C LYS A 230 -8.07 36.77 -19.81
N TYR A 231 -8.51 36.34 -21.00
CA TYR A 231 -7.91 35.29 -21.82
C TYR A 231 -8.19 35.51 -23.31
N ASP A 232 -7.34 34.96 -24.19
CA ASP A 232 -7.54 35.01 -25.65
C ASP A 232 -8.39 33.83 -26.13
N HIS A 233 -8.13 32.60 -25.65
CA HIS A 233 -8.95 31.42 -25.91
C HIS A 233 -9.06 30.49 -24.69
N ILE A 234 -10.25 29.88 -24.49
CA ILE A 234 -10.50 28.91 -23.42
C ILE A 234 -11.26 27.69 -23.96
N ASP A 235 -10.71 26.49 -23.75
CA ASP A 235 -11.35 25.23 -24.15
C ASP A 235 -11.76 24.45 -22.90
N ILE A 236 -13.06 24.21 -22.77
CA ILE A 236 -13.68 23.60 -21.59
C ILE A 236 -14.35 22.29 -21.99
N TYR A 237 -13.85 21.18 -21.44
CA TYR A 237 -14.37 19.85 -21.75
C TYR A 237 -15.11 19.25 -20.55
N LYS A 238 -16.44 19.21 -20.64
CA LYS A 238 -17.31 18.53 -19.69
C LYS A 238 -17.59 17.11 -20.18
N TYR A 239 -17.34 16.11 -19.33
CA TYR A 239 -17.73 14.73 -19.60
C TYR A 239 -18.91 14.38 -18.70
N ASP A 240 -20.10 14.21 -19.29
CA ASP A 240 -21.22 13.55 -18.61
C ASP A 240 -20.99 12.03 -18.65
N HIS A 241 -20.93 11.41 -17.47
CA HIS A 241 -21.15 9.98 -17.35
C HIS A 241 -22.66 9.76 -17.22
N SER A 242 -23.33 9.44 -18.33
CA SER A 242 -24.59 8.70 -18.29
C SER A 242 -24.30 7.25 -17.87
N MET A 243 -25.23 6.71 -17.08
CA MET A 243 -25.16 5.50 -16.25
C MET A 243 -24.63 4.24 -16.94
#